data_AF-A0A354WFE1-F1
#
_entry.id   AF-A0A354WFE1-F1
#
_cell.length_a   1.000
_cell.length_b   1.000
_cell.length_c   1.000
_cell.angle_alpha   90.00
_cell.angle_beta   90.00
_cell.angle_gamma   90.00
#
_symmetry.space_group_name_H-M   'P 1'
#
loop_
_entity.id
_entity.type
_entity.pdbx_description
1 polymer ?
#
loop_
_entity_poly.entity_id
_entity_poly.type
_entity_poly.pdbx_seq_one_letter_code
_entity_poly.pdbx_strand_id
1 'polypeptide(L)'
;MTDLSGTWLGTYWQEGFPTRFEVTFIQSGNSLAGNILDEGYLGEAQISGSVVGRGVSFTKQYLTTSPDSVSYTGTVSEDENYIQGQWQIRRLFSGTWEAHRQGDNLSLEFNNIIVEKVPAFS
;
A
#
# COMPACT_ATOMS: atom_id res chain seq x y z
N MET A 1 -0.68 -10.93 -16.11
CA MET A 1 -1.63 -10.05 -15.42
C MET A 1 -1.00 -9.78 -14.08
N THR A 2 -0.78 -8.51 -13.73
CA THR A 2 -0.10 -8.16 -12.49
C THR A 2 -0.95 -8.55 -11.30
N ASP A 3 -0.35 -9.23 -10.33
CA ASP A 3 -1.01 -9.65 -9.09
C ASP A 3 -0.55 -8.74 -7.95
N LEU A 4 -1.47 -7.93 -7.43
CA LEU A 4 -1.21 -7.01 -6.34
C LEU A 4 -1.50 -7.59 -4.96
N SER A 5 -1.99 -8.83 -4.88
CA SER A 5 -2.37 -9.46 -3.61
C SER A 5 -1.20 -9.47 -2.63
N GLY A 6 -1.50 -9.25 -1.35
CA GLY A 6 -0.52 -9.19 -0.27
C GLY A 6 -0.40 -7.80 0.36
N THR A 7 0.60 -7.64 1.23
CA THR A 7 0.79 -6.43 2.01
C THR A 7 1.76 -5.46 1.33
N TRP A 8 1.44 -4.18 1.41
CA TRP A 8 2.23 -3.09 0.88
C TRP A 8 2.36 -1.99 1.90
N LEU A 9 3.54 -1.38 1.95
CA LEU A 9 3.83 -0.21 2.78
C LEU A 9 3.89 1.00 1.87
N GLY A 10 3.03 1.98 2.13
CA GLY A 10 2.90 3.16 1.30
C GLY A 10 3.09 4.47 2.05
N THR A 11 3.28 5.51 1.26
CA THR A 11 3.29 6.90 1.71
C THR A 11 2.47 7.72 0.73
N TYR A 12 1.63 8.61 1.24
CA TYR A 12 1.02 9.66 0.43
C TYR A 12 1.44 11.03 0.96
N TRP A 13 1.47 12.01 0.07
CA TRP A 13 1.84 13.38 0.42
C TRP A 13 0.65 14.30 0.23
N GLN A 14 0.34 15.07 1.26
CA GLN A 14 -0.58 16.20 1.20
C GLN A 14 0.21 17.48 1.43
N GLU A 15 0.26 18.37 0.44
CA GLU A 15 0.99 19.65 0.54
C GLU A 15 2.47 19.47 0.98
N GLY A 16 3.09 18.36 0.59
CA GLY A 16 4.46 18.01 0.95
C GLY A 16 4.63 17.27 2.28
N PHE A 17 3.58 17.14 3.09
CA PHE A 17 3.62 16.37 4.34
C PHE A 17 3.36 14.87 4.06
N PRO A 18 4.30 13.98 4.38
CA PRO A 18 4.12 12.54 4.19
C PRO A 18 3.21 11.96 5.28
N THR A 19 2.38 10.99 4.90
CA THR A 19 1.68 10.10 5.83
C THR A 19 1.84 8.67 5.35
N ARG A 20 2.29 7.79 6.27
CA ARG A 20 2.50 6.38 5.98
C ARG A 20 1.23 5.59 6.16
N PHE A 21 1.13 4.49 5.43
CA PHE A 21 0.05 3.53 5.59
C PHE A 21 0.51 2.11 5.27
N GLU A 22 -0.19 1.14 5.83
CA GLU A 22 -0.12 -0.25 5.43
C GLU A 22 -1.41 -0.60 4.66
N VAL A 23 -1.29 -1.34 3.57
CA VAL A 23 -2.44 -1.87 2.82
C VAL A 23 -2.29 -3.34 2.55
N THR A 24 -3.35 -4.11 2.79
CA THR A 24 -3.44 -5.51 2.36
C THR A 24 -4.42 -5.61 1.21
N PHE A 25 -3.89 -5.85 0.01
CA PHE A 25 -4.69 -6.04 -1.20
C PHE A 25 -5.13 -7.50 -1.35
N ILE A 26 -6.36 -7.66 -1.82
CA ILE A 26 -6.96 -8.93 -2.24
C ILE A 26 -7.45 -8.73 -3.67
N GLN A 27 -6.81 -9.40 -4.63
CA GLN A 27 -7.17 -9.31 -6.04
C GLN A 27 -7.96 -10.56 -6.49
N SER A 28 -9.03 -10.34 -7.24
CA SER A 28 -9.80 -11.41 -7.90
C SER A 28 -10.09 -11.02 -9.34
N GLY A 29 -9.31 -11.58 -10.27
CA GLY A 29 -9.29 -11.13 -11.66
C GLY A 29 -8.86 -9.68 -11.76
N ASN A 30 -9.74 -8.82 -12.28
CA ASN A 30 -9.51 -7.38 -12.36
C ASN A 30 -10.02 -6.62 -11.13
N SER A 31 -10.74 -7.25 -10.20
CA SER A 31 -11.28 -6.59 -9.01
C SER A 31 -10.22 -6.53 -7.92
N LEU A 32 -10.15 -5.40 -7.22
CA LEU A 32 -9.24 -5.16 -6.10
C LEU A 32 -10.04 -4.73 -4.87
N ALA A 33 -9.78 -5.37 -3.74
CA ALA A 33 -10.32 -5.00 -2.43
C ALA A 33 -9.19 -5.03 -1.40
N GLY A 34 -9.45 -4.52 -0.19
CA GLY A 34 -8.43 -4.53 0.85
C GLY A 34 -8.76 -3.66 2.05
N ASN A 35 -7.86 -3.69 3.02
CA ASN A 35 -7.91 -2.83 4.20
C ASN A 35 -6.64 -1.98 4.25
N ILE A 36 -6.79 -0.74 4.71
CA ILE A 36 -5.71 0.22 4.91
C ILE A 36 -5.68 0.61 6.39
N LEU A 37 -4.49 0.77 6.94
CA LEU A 37 -4.24 1.42 8.21
C LEU A 37 -3.32 2.62 7.98
N ASP A 38 -3.84 3.85 8.14
CA ASP A 38 -3.00 5.04 8.14
C ASP A 38 -2.33 5.26 9.49
N GLU A 39 -1.13 5.81 9.46
CA GLU A 39 -0.47 6.32 10.65
C GLU A 39 -1.23 7.53 11.22
N GLY A 40 -1.41 7.55 12.54
CA GLY A 40 -2.03 8.66 13.26
C GLY A 40 -3.55 8.54 13.40
N TYR A 41 -4.26 9.67 13.36
CA TYR A 41 -5.67 9.74 13.77
C TYR A 41 -6.66 9.23 12.72
N LEU A 42 -6.23 9.02 11.47
CA LEU A 42 -7.10 8.62 10.36
C LEU A 42 -7.49 7.14 10.43
N GLY A 43 -6.59 6.28 10.93
CA GLY A 43 -6.88 4.91 11.31
C GLY A 43 -7.31 4.00 10.15
N GLU A 44 -8.26 3.13 10.43
CA GLU A 44 -8.69 2.04 9.55
C GLU A 44 -9.62 2.51 8.42
N ALA A 45 -9.36 1.97 7.23
CA ALA A 45 -10.15 2.20 6.03
C ALA A 45 -10.25 0.92 5.18
N GLN A 46 -11.26 0.87 4.32
CA GLN A 46 -11.42 -0.17 3.31
C GLN A 46 -11.23 0.40 1.92
N ILE A 47 -10.80 -0.46 0.99
CA ILE A 47 -10.70 -0.09 -0.42
C ILE A 47 -11.54 -0.99 -1.32
N SER A 48 -11.96 -0.43 -2.45
CA SER A 48 -12.52 -1.18 -3.58
C SER A 48 -12.10 -0.55 -4.90
N GLY A 49 -11.78 -1.36 -5.90
CA GLY A 49 -11.21 -0.88 -7.14
C GLY A 49 -10.92 -1.97 -8.16
N SER A 50 -9.99 -1.68 -9.07
CA SER A 50 -9.61 -2.58 -10.15
C SER A 50 -8.16 -2.46 -10.58
N VAL A 51 -7.65 -3.53 -11.17
CA VAL A 51 -6.35 -3.61 -11.83
C VAL A 51 -6.56 -3.95 -13.31
N VAL A 52 -5.95 -3.18 -14.21
CA VAL A 52 -5.98 -3.41 -15.67
C VAL A 52 -4.58 -3.22 -16.23
N GLY A 53 -3.96 -4.31 -16.71
CA GLY A 53 -2.55 -4.30 -17.11
C GLY A 53 -1.67 -3.97 -15.89
N ARG A 54 -0.97 -2.83 -15.94
CA ARG A 54 -0.20 -2.27 -14.81
C ARG A 54 -0.90 -1.07 -14.15
N GLY A 55 -2.07 -0.69 -14.63
CA GLY A 55 -2.85 0.39 -14.05
C GLY A 55 -3.64 -0.11 -12.84
N VAL A 56 -3.60 0.64 -11.74
CA VAL A 56 -4.41 0.39 -10.55
C VAL A 56 -5.27 1.62 -10.25
N SER A 57 -6.53 1.39 -9.88
CA SER A 57 -7.46 2.43 -9.46
C SER A 57 -8.34 1.90 -8.34
N PHE A 58 -8.43 2.62 -7.22
CA PHE A 58 -9.30 2.23 -6.11
C PHE A 58 -9.83 3.44 -5.36
N THR A 59 -10.93 3.24 -4.64
CA THR A 59 -11.50 4.20 -3.70
C THR A 59 -11.28 3.69 -2.29
N LYS A 60 -10.77 4.56 -1.42
CA LYS A 60 -10.60 4.35 0.01
C LYS A 60 -11.73 5.01 0.78
N GLN A 61 -12.28 4.29 1.75
CA GLN A 61 -13.33 4.76 2.65
C GLN A 61 -12.95 4.48 4.10
N TYR A 62 -12.88 5.54 4.91
CA TYR A 62 -12.62 5.42 6.35
C TYR A 62 -13.81 4.80 7.08
N LEU A 63 -13.51 3.96 8.08
CA LEU A 63 -14.53 3.28 8.86
C LEU A 63 -15.15 4.18 9.93
N THR A 64 -14.36 5.07 10.55
CA THR A 64 -14.79 5.84 11.72
C THR A 64 -14.47 7.33 11.66
N THR A 65 -13.45 7.74 10.90
CA THR A 65 -12.84 9.07 11.03
C THR A 65 -13.33 10.09 10.02
N SER A 66 -13.80 9.65 8.85
CA SER A 66 -14.31 10.54 7.81
C SER A 66 -15.35 9.84 6.92
N PRO A 67 -16.45 10.53 6.54
CA PRO A 67 -17.37 10.01 5.53
C PRO A 67 -16.82 10.17 4.11
N ASP A 68 -15.76 10.96 3.90
CA ASP A 68 -15.25 11.29 2.58
C ASP A 68 -14.43 10.14 1.99
N SER A 69 -14.75 9.81 0.74
CA SER A 69 -13.99 8.83 -0.02
C SER A 69 -12.78 9.47 -0.71
N VAL A 70 -11.67 8.73 -0.75
CA VAL A 70 -10.42 9.16 -1.37
C VAL A 70 -10.16 8.27 -2.59
N SER A 71 -10.03 8.87 -3.76
CA SER A 71 -9.74 8.15 -5.00
C SER A 71 -8.23 8.07 -5.21
N TYR A 72 -7.74 6.88 -5.53
CA TYR A 72 -6.35 6.60 -5.86
C TYR A 72 -6.25 6.04 -7.27
N THR A 73 -5.24 6.50 -8.00
CA THR A 73 -4.81 5.95 -9.28
C THR A 73 -3.31 5.74 -9.24
N GLY A 74 -2.80 4.72 -9.93
CA GLY A 74 -1.37 4.46 -9.97
C GLY A 74 -0.96 3.49 -11.08
N THR A 75 0.35 3.34 -11.22
CA THR A 75 0.98 2.40 -12.14
C THR A 75 1.96 1.53 -11.37
N VAL A 76 1.87 0.22 -11.60
CA VAL A 76 2.77 -0.79 -11.03
C VAL A 76 4.05 -0.84 -11.86
N SER A 77 5.20 -0.97 -11.19
CA SER A 77 6.50 -1.21 -11.80
C SER A 77 6.53 -2.56 -12.54
N GLU A 78 7.51 -2.74 -13.43
CA GLU A 78 7.64 -3.98 -14.22
C GLU A 78 8.01 -5.19 -13.37
N ASP A 79 8.70 -4.97 -12.25
CA ASP A 79 9.07 -6.01 -11.28
C ASP A 79 7.97 -6.27 -10.23
N GLU A 80 6.82 -5.58 -10.34
CA GLU A 80 5.64 -5.75 -9.48
C GLU A 80 5.89 -5.52 -7.98
N ASN A 81 6.95 -4.80 -7.62
CA ASN A 81 7.33 -4.49 -6.24
C ASN A 81 7.09 -3.04 -5.83
N TYR A 82 6.68 -2.17 -6.76
CA TYR A 82 6.45 -0.76 -6.51
C TYR A 82 5.21 -0.26 -7.25
N ILE A 83 4.47 0.65 -6.60
CA ILE A 83 3.35 1.37 -7.18
C ILE A 83 3.58 2.85 -6.92
N GLN A 84 3.31 3.68 -7.91
CA GLN A 84 3.26 5.14 -7.74
C GLN A 84 2.07 5.73 -8.45
N GLY A 85 1.57 6.87 -7.96
CA GLY A 85 0.47 7.55 -8.62
C GLY A 85 -0.04 8.79 -7.90
N GLN A 86 -1.33 9.06 -8.08
CA GLN A 86 -2.02 10.23 -7.54
C GLN A 86 -3.24 9.81 -6.71
N TRP A 87 -3.47 10.54 -5.63
CA TRP A 87 -4.68 10.46 -4.83
C TRP A 87 -5.41 11.79 -4.85
N GLN A 88 -6.72 11.75 -4.64
CA GLN A 88 -7.58 12.92 -4.53
C GLN A 88 -8.75 12.65 -3.58
N ILE A 89 -9.11 13.66 -2.79
CA ILE A 89 -10.34 13.69 -2.00
C ILE A 89 -11.18 14.87 -2.46
N ARG A 90 -12.36 14.56 -3.02
CA ARG A 90 -13.26 15.54 -3.64
C ARG A 90 -12.48 16.41 -4.65
N ARG A 91 -12.67 17.73 -4.61
CA ARG A 91 -11.89 18.74 -5.37
C ARG A 91 -11.03 19.60 -4.44
N LEU A 92 -10.77 19.11 -3.22
CA LEU A 92 -10.17 19.90 -2.14
C LEU A 92 -8.68 19.60 -2.01
N PHE A 93 -8.34 18.32 -1.85
CA PHE A 93 -6.95 17.90 -1.69
C PHE A 93 -6.59 16.79 -2.67
N SER A 94 -5.32 16.77 -3.03
CA SER A 94 -4.73 15.78 -3.91
C SER A 94 -3.23 15.73 -3.67
N GLY A 95 -2.60 14.64 -4.09
CA GLY A 95 -1.15 14.56 -4.09
C GLY A 95 -0.64 13.25 -4.65
N THR A 96 0.68 13.09 -4.59
CA THR A 96 1.36 11.87 -4.97
C THR A 96 1.19 10.81 -3.88
N TRP A 97 1.31 9.55 -4.29
CA TRP A 97 1.50 8.45 -3.36
C TRP A 97 2.38 7.39 -4.01
N GLU A 98 2.97 6.56 -3.15
CA GLU A 98 3.70 5.37 -3.55
C GLU A 98 3.46 4.24 -2.57
N ALA A 99 3.71 3.00 -3.01
CA ALA A 99 3.72 1.84 -2.15
C ALA A 99 4.75 0.81 -2.62
N HIS A 100 5.45 0.23 -1.67
CA HIS A 100 6.38 -0.87 -1.88
C HIS A 100 5.76 -2.14 -1.35
N ARG A 101 5.91 -3.23 -2.11
CA ARG A 101 5.47 -4.54 -1.66
C ARG A 101 6.26 -4.88 -0.41
N GLN A 102 5.56 -5.20 0.66
CA GLN A 102 6.20 -5.80 1.81
C GLN A 102 6.56 -7.22 1.37
N GLY A 103 7.81 -7.44 0.97
CA GLY A 103 8.32 -8.81 0.85
C GLY A 103 8.17 -9.53 2.18
N ASP A 104 8.33 -10.85 2.20
CA ASP A 104 8.53 -11.63 3.44
C ASP A 104 9.85 -11.21 4.11
N ASN A 105 9.93 -9.96 4.56
CA ASN A 105 11.07 -9.36 5.21
C ASN A 105 11.20 -9.91 6.62
N LEU A 106 10.12 -10.51 7.18
CA LEU A 106 10.21 -11.35 8.36
C LEU A 106 11.16 -12.52 8.11
N SER A 107 11.06 -13.24 6.98
CA SER A 107 11.96 -14.36 6.67
C SER A 107 13.42 -13.91 6.51
N LEU A 108 13.63 -12.73 5.91
CA LEU A 108 14.95 -12.14 5.70
C LEU A 108 15.55 -11.57 7.00
N GLU A 109 14.77 -10.90 7.84
CA GLU A 109 15.15 -10.45 9.18
C GLU A 109 15.40 -11.64 10.12
N PHE A 110 14.55 -12.67 10.11
CA PHE A 110 14.77 -13.90 10.89
C PHE A 110 16.09 -14.58 10.49
N ASN A 111 16.40 -14.68 9.20
CA ASN A 111 17.67 -15.25 8.74
C ASN A 111 18.87 -14.38 9.16
N ASN A 112 18.77 -13.06 9.05
CA ASN A 112 19.85 -12.16 9.48
C ASN A 112 20.09 -12.25 11.00
N ILE A 113 19.02 -12.37 11.81
CA ILE A 113 19.12 -12.54 13.27
C ILE A 113 19.72 -13.91 13.64
N ILE A 114 19.43 -14.97 12.89
CA ILE A 114 20.05 -16.29 13.13
C ILE A 114 21.53 -16.27 12.76
N VAL A 115 21.90 -15.68 11.62
CA VAL A 115 23.31 -15.58 11.17
C VAL A 115 24.16 -14.79 12.17
N GLU A 116 23.61 -13.73 12.78
CA GLU A 116 24.34 -12.92 13.77
C GLU A 116 24.49 -13.62 15.14
N LYS A 117 23.62 -14.59 15.45
CA LYS A 117 23.58 -15.28 16.76
C LYS A 117 24.33 -16.61 16.82
N VAL A 118 24.86 -17.13 15.71
CA VAL A 118 25.70 -18.34 15.74
C VAL A 118 27.17 -17.91 15.84
N PRO A 119 27.86 -18.14 16.97
CA PRO A 119 29.31 -18.06 16.96
C PRO A 119 29.81 -19.13 16.00
N ALA A 120 30.64 -18.75 15.03
CA ALA A 120 31.39 -19.71 14.23
C ALA A 120 32.33 -20.48 15.17
N PHE A 121 31.89 -21.65 15.63
CA PHE A 121 32.78 -22.60 16.28
C PHE A 121 33.60 -23.27 15.17
N SER A 122 34.84 -22.82 15.03
CA SER A 122 35.93 -23.51 14.31
C SER A 122 36.38 -24.74 15.08
#